data_AF-A0A8J6Q0J9-F1
#
_entry.id   AF-A0A8J6Q0J9-F1
#
_cell.length_a   1.000
_cell.length_b   1.000
_cell.length_c   1.000
_cell.angle_alpha   90.00
_cell.angle_beta   90.00
_cell.angle_gamma   90.00
#
_symmetry.space_group_name_H-M   'P 1'
#
loop_
_entity.id
_entity.type
_entity.pdbx_description
1 polymer ?
#
loop_
_entity_poly.entity_id
_entity_poly.type
_entity_poly.pdbx_seq_one_letter_code
_entity_poly.pdbx_strand_id
1 'polypeptide(L)'
;MDILKSSEDYIKAYGLDISPEELFIQFEFIIECHKDFNMYLKDNGLNEILEKMKRSKRLLEKRKLFTNWYIQKYQNNKMLKELHLDLSEIVFASERTVREDIISLETTAYQR
;
A
#
# COMPACT_ATOMS: atom_id res chain seq x y z
N MET A 1 -7.93 5.40 -25.45
CA MET A 1 -7.36 4.27 -24.70
C MET A 1 -8.54 3.44 -24.24
N ASP A 2 -8.59 2.17 -24.63
CA ASP A 2 -9.65 1.24 -24.24
C ASP A 2 -9.22 0.53 -22.96
N ILE A 3 -9.91 0.81 -21.86
CA ILE A 3 -9.53 0.32 -20.53
C ILE A 3 -9.76 -1.18 -20.42
N LEU A 4 -10.81 -1.71 -21.05
CA LEU A 4 -11.12 -3.14 -21.02
C LEU A 4 -10.03 -3.92 -21.73
N LYS A 5 -9.65 -3.46 -22.93
CA LYS A 5 -8.54 -4.04 -23.68
C LYS A 5 -7.22 -3.96 -22.91
N SER A 6 -6.96 -2.85 -22.21
CA SER A 6 -5.76 -2.69 -21.39
C SER A 6 -5.73 -3.68 -20.22
N SER A 7 -6.87 -3.93 -19.59
CA SER A 7 -7.03 -4.94 -18.53
C SER A 7 -6.83 -6.36 -19.06
N GLU A 8 -7.41 -6.70 -20.20
CA GLU A 8 -7.22 -8.01 -20.86
C GLU A 8 -5.75 -8.26 -21.23
N ASP A 9 -5.09 -7.24 -21.81
CA ASP A 9 -3.67 -7.31 -22.16
C ASP A 9 -2.79 -7.50 -20.91
N TYR A 10 -3.13 -6.83 -19.79
CA TYR A 10 -2.44 -6.99 -18.51
C TYR A 10 -2.62 -8.41 -17.93
N ILE A 11 -3.86 -8.90 -17.85
CA ILE A 11 -4.18 -10.25 -17.37
C ILE A 11 -3.39 -11.30 -18.15
N LYS A 12 -3.37 -11.18 -19.48
CA LYS A 12 -2.65 -12.09 -20.36
C LYS A 12 -1.13 -12.01 -20.19
N ALA A 13 -0.58 -10.79 -20.08
CA ALA A 13 0.87 -10.59 -19.96
C ALA A 13 1.44 -11.16 -18.65
N TYR A 14 0.67 -11.11 -17.57
CA TYR A 14 1.07 -11.58 -16.26
C TYR A 14 0.51 -12.97 -15.89
N GLY A 15 -0.24 -13.60 -16.80
CA GLY A 15 -0.78 -14.94 -16.59
C GLY A 15 -1.74 -15.03 -15.42
N LEU A 16 -2.55 -14.00 -15.21
CA LEU A 16 -3.50 -13.93 -14.10
C LEU A 16 -4.76 -14.74 -14.43
N ASP A 17 -5.24 -15.52 -13.46
CA ASP A 17 -6.48 -16.30 -13.58
C ASP A 17 -7.65 -15.51 -12.97
N ILE A 18 -7.88 -14.31 -13.50
CA ILE A 18 -8.96 -13.39 -13.07
C ILE A 18 -9.59 -12.72 -14.28
N SER A 19 -10.84 -12.29 -14.12
CA SER A 19 -11.56 -11.47 -15.10
C SER A 19 -11.14 -9.98 -15.04
N PRO A 20 -11.34 -9.20 -16.12
CA PRO A 20 -11.19 -7.75 -16.08
C PRO A 20 -12.02 -7.10 -14.95
N GLU A 21 -13.24 -7.58 -14.70
CA GLU A 21 -14.11 -7.11 -13.64
C GLU A 21 -13.50 -7.31 -12.25
N GLU A 22 -12.95 -8.49 -11.98
CA GLU A 22 -12.25 -8.76 -10.72
C GLU A 22 -11.01 -7.89 -10.55
N LEU A 23 -10.25 -7.67 -11.64
CA LEU A 23 -9.13 -6.74 -11.65
C LEU A 23 -9.59 -5.32 -11.30
N PHE A 24 -10.70 -4.85 -11.87
CA PHE A 24 -11.26 -3.54 -11.52
C PHE A 24 -11.67 -3.44 -10.06
N ILE A 25 -12.32 -4.47 -9.50
CA ILE A 25 -12.70 -4.51 -8.08
C ILE A 25 -11.45 -4.42 -7.19
N GLN A 26 -10.36 -5.11 -7.54
CA GLN A 26 -9.10 -5.00 -6.81
C GLN A 26 -8.52 -3.57 -6.87
N PHE A 27 -8.54 -2.94 -8.05
CA PHE A 27 -8.10 -1.55 -8.18
C PHE A 27 -8.98 -0.57 -7.41
N GLU A 28 -10.30 -0.76 -7.39
CA GLU A 28 -11.21 0.06 -6.59
C GLU A 28 -10.88 -0.04 -5.10
N PHE A 29 -10.64 -1.25 -4.58
CA PHE A 29 -10.20 -1.43 -3.20
C PHE A 29 -8.87 -0.73 -2.90
N ILE A 30 -7.89 -0.82 -3.80
CA ILE A 30 -6.60 -0.14 -3.66
C ILE A 30 -6.79 1.39 -3.60
N ILE A 31 -7.64 1.95 -4.48
CA ILE A 31 -7.94 3.38 -4.52
C ILE A 31 -8.59 3.84 -3.21
N GLU A 32 -9.58 3.10 -2.70
CA GLU A 32 -10.22 3.43 -1.43
C GLU A 32 -9.25 3.36 -0.25
N CYS A 33 -8.36 2.37 -0.21
CA CYS A 33 -7.30 2.32 0.80
C CYS A 33 -6.40 3.56 0.77
N HIS A 34 -6.03 4.05 -0.42
CA HIS A 34 -5.25 5.27 -0.54
C HIS A 34 -6.02 6.53 -0.13
N LYS A 35 -7.33 6.60 -0.41
CA LYS A 35 -8.19 7.71 0.06
C LYS A 35 -8.24 7.76 1.58
N ASP A 36 -8.55 6.62 2.22
CA ASP A 36 -8.60 6.51 3.67
C ASP A 36 -7.27 6.87 4.31
N PHE A 37 -6.15 6.41 3.74
CA PHE A 37 -4.83 6.76 4.24
C PHE A 37 -4.55 8.26 4.12
N ASN A 38 -4.93 8.91 3.02
CA ASN A 38 -4.75 10.36 2.88
C ASN A 38 -5.60 11.14 3.91
N MET A 39 -6.79 10.64 4.25
CA MET A 39 -7.58 11.19 5.36
C MET A 39 -6.85 11.02 6.69
N TYR A 40 -6.35 9.81 6.98
CA TYR A 40 -5.53 9.54 8.16
C TYR A 40 -4.33 10.51 8.28
N LEU A 41 -3.60 10.76 7.18
CA LEU A 41 -2.49 11.70 7.19
C LEU A 41 -2.91 13.14 7.52
N LYS A 42 -4.10 13.55 7.07
CA LYS A 42 -4.66 14.87 7.35
C LYS A 42 -5.09 14.98 8.81
N ASP A 43 -5.86 14.01 9.30
CA ASP A 43 -6.44 14.02 10.64
C ASP A 43 -5.36 13.96 11.74
N ASN A 44 -4.19 13.39 11.43
CA ASN A 44 -3.06 13.29 12.36
C ASN A 44 -1.96 14.34 12.11
N GLY A 45 -2.18 15.34 11.24
CA GLY A 45 -1.21 16.40 10.95
C GLY A 45 0.11 15.91 10.30
N LEU A 46 0.13 14.69 9.77
CA LEU A 46 1.33 14.06 9.19
C LEU A 46 1.70 14.65 7.82
N ASN A 47 0.73 15.22 7.10
CA ASN A 47 0.97 15.84 5.80
C ASN A 47 2.00 16.98 5.86
N GLU A 48 1.89 17.85 6.87
CA GLU A 48 2.82 18.97 7.04
C GLU A 48 4.25 18.50 7.31
N ILE A 49 4.39 17.40 8.06
CA ILE A 49 5.68 16.79 8.35
C ILE A 49 6.29 16.20 7.07
N LEU A 50 5.49 15.50 6.28
CA LEU A 50 5.92 14.90 5.01
C LEU A 50 6.32 15.95 3.97
N GLU A 51 5.64 17.10 3.91
CA GLU A 51 5.92 18.17 2.95
C GLU A 51 7.26 18.87 3.19
N LYS A 52 7.73 18.90 4.45
CA LYS A 52 9.05 19.45 4.81
C LYS A 52 10.21 18.53 4.39
N MET A 53 9.94 17.30 3.95
CA MET A 53 10.98 16.34 3.56
C MET A 53 11.39 16.48 2.09
N LYS A 54 12.65 16.13 1.80
CA LYS A 54 13.10 15.91 0.40
C LYS A 54 12.24 14.84 -0.27
N ARG A 55 11.91 15.02 -1.55
CA ARG A 55 11.00 14.14 -2.32
C ARG A 55 11.32 12.64 -2.18
N SER A 56 12.60 12.26 -2.27
CA SER A 56 13.03 10.87 -2.13
C SER A 56 12.74 10.29 -0.74
N LYS A 57 12.98 11.07 0.32
CA LYS A 57 12.70 10.69 1.70
C LYS A 57 11.19 10.67 1.99
N ARG A 58 10.44 11.62 1.42
CA ARG A 58 8.98 11.72 1.56
C ARG A 58 8.27 10.48 1.04
N LEU A 59 8.67 9.97 -0.14
CA LEU A 59 8.04 8.78 -0.73
C LEU A 59 8.27 7.53 0.13
N LEU A 60 9.51 7.34 0.59
CA LEU A 60 9.85 6.23 1.48
C LEU A 60 9.05 6.32 2.80
N GLU A 61 9.03 7.49 3.43
CA GLU A 61 8.31 7.69 4.69
C GLU A 61 6.80 7.50 4.52
N LYS A 62 6.22 8.02 3.43
CA LYS A 62 4.80 7.84 3.12
C LYS A 62 4.44 6.37 2.96
N ARG A 63 5.30 5.57 2.32
CA ARG A 63 5.09 4.12 2.18
C ARG A 63 5.16 3.41 3.54
N LYS A 64 6.16 3.74 4.37
CA LYS A 64 6.24 3.18 5.74
C LYS A 64 5.02 3.50 6.58
N LEU A 65 4.56 4.76 6.53
CA LEU A 65 3.33 5.18 7.21
C LEU A 65 2.10 4.43 6.68
N PHE A 66 2.00 4.24 5.36
CA PHE A 66 0.93 3.45 4.75
C PHE A 66 0.95 2.01 5.26
N THR A 67 2.12 1.37 5.23
CA THR A 67 2.33 0.01 5.73
C THR A 67 1.89 -0.14 7.18
N ASN A 68 2.33 0.78 8.05
CA ASN A 68 1.93 0.77 9.45
C ASN A 68 0.41 0.93 9.63
N TRP A 69 -0.17 1.92 8.96
CA TRP A 69 -1.60 2.22 9.02
C TRP A 69 -2.44 1.02 8.55
N TYR A 70 -2.06 0.39 7.44
CA TYR A 70 -2.79 -0.76 6.90
C TYR A 70 -2.76 -1.95 7.87
N ILE A 71 -1.58 -2.28 8.42
CA ILE A 71 -1.45 -3.35 9.41
C ILE A 71 -2.34 -3.05 10.62
N GLN A 72 -2.27 -1.85 11.18
CA GLN A 72 -3.08 -1.47 12.33
C GLN A 72 -4.59 -1.60 12.05
N LYS A 73 -5.03 -1.24 10.83
CA LYS A 73 -6.43 -1.28 10.41
C LYS A 73 -6.95 -2.72 10.22
N TYR A 74 -6.12 -3.64 9.72
CA TYR A 74 -6.58 -4.96 9.27
C TYR A 74 -6.01 -6.16 10.06
N GLN A 75 -5.06 -5.96 10.98
CA GLN A 75 -4.41 -7.03 11.76
C GLN A 75 -5.33 -7.92 12.59
N ASN A 76 -6.51 -7.43 12.96
CA ASN A 76 -7.48 -8.24 13.71
C ASN A 76 -8.30 -9.18 12.83
N ASN A 77 -8.28 -8.99 11.50
CA ASN A 77 -9.14 -9.69 10.55
C ASN A 77 -8.37 -10.52 9.51
N LYS A 78 -7.04 -10.36 9.43
CA LYS A 78 -6.18 -11.02 8.44
C LYS A 78 -4.93 -11.57 9.11
N MET A 79 -4.42 -12.69 8.58
CA MET A 79 -3.13 -13.22 8.99
C MET A 79 -1.99 -12.31 8.50
N LEU A 80 -0.87 -12.30 9.22
CA LEU A 80 0.30 -11.48 8.87
C LEU A 80 0.81 -11.74 7.44
N LYS A 81 0.76 -13.00 6.98
CA LYS A 81 1.16 -13.36 5.61
C LYS A 81 0.24 -12.73 4.55
N GLU A 82 -1.06 -12.69 4.81
CA GLU A 82 -2.05 -12.08 3.90
C GLU A 82 -1.83 -10.57 3.85
N LEU A 83 -1.61 -9.93 5.02
CA LEU A 83 -1.27 -8.50 5.08
C LEU A 83 -0.02 -8.15 4.27
N HIS A 84 1.02 -8.98 4.31
CA HIS A 84 2.23 -8.75 3.51
C HIS A 84 1.96 -8.82 2.01
N LEU A 85 1.14 -9.80 1.58
CA LEU A 85 0.76 -9.94 0.18
C LEU A 85 -0.07 -8.73 -0.28
N ASP A 86 -1.13 -8.38 0.48
CA ASP A 86 -1.96 -7.21 0.19
C ASP A 86 -1.10 -5.94 0.06
N LEU A 87 -0.20 -5.72 1.02
CA LEU A 87 0.68 -4.56 1.02
C LEU A 87 1.61 -4.54 -0.19
N SER A 88 2.14 -5.69 -0.60
CA SER A 88 3.03 -5.79 -1.75
C SER A 88 2.33 -5.36 -3.04
N GLU A 89 1.05 -5.72 -3.18
CA GLU A 89 0.20 -5.38 -4.32
C GLU A 89 -0.24 -3.90 -4.26
N ILE A 90 -0.70 -3.43 -3.10
CA ILE A 90 -1.20 -2.06 -2.92
C ILE A 90 -0.10 -1.01 -3.13
N VAL A 91 1.09 -1.23 -2.56
CA VAL A 91 2.20 -0.27 -2.63
C VAL A 91 3.14 -0.53 -3.81
N PHE A 92 2.83 -1.53 -4.65
CA PHE A 92 3.63 -1.97 -5.79
C PHE A 92 5.11 -2.19 -5.43
N ALA A 93 5.35 -2.94 -4.35
CA ALA A 93 6.68 -3.25 -3.87
C ALA A 93 6.81 -4.74 -3.58
N SER A 94 8.03 -5.28 -3.63
CA SER A 94 8.24 -6.69 -3.29
C SER A 94 7.85 -6.98 -1.83
N GLU A 95 7.40 -8.20 -1.53
CA GLU A 95 7.17 -8.65 -0.15
C GLU A 95 8.38 -8.37 0.76
N ARG A 96 9.60 -8.54 0.23
CA ARG A 96 10.83 -8.24 0.95
C ARG A 96 10.90 -6.77 1.36
N THR A 97 10.61 -5.86 0.44
CA THR A 97 10.59 -4.41 0.71
C THR A 97 9.55 -4.07 1.78
N VAL A 98 8.36 -4.67 1.71
CA VAL A 98 7.31 -4.48 2.71
C VAL A 98 7.77 -4.95 4.09
N ARG A 99 8.40 -6.13 4.19
CA ARG A 99 8.95 -6.65 5.45
C ARG A 99 10.03 -5.73 6.03
N GLU A 100 10.93 -5.21 5.19
CA GLU A 100 11.96 -4.26 5.61
C GLU A 100 11.34 -2.96 6.15
N ASP A 101 10.25 -2.48 5.53
CA ASP A 101 9.51 -1.31 6.04
C ASP A 101 8.90 -1.58 7.42
N ILE A 102 8.28 -2.77 7.62
CA ILE A 102 7.71 -3.20 8.91
C ILE A 102 8.77 -3.27 10.00
N ILE A 103 9.88 -3.96 9.75
CA ILE A 103 10.99 -4.08 10.72
C ILE A 103 11.52 -2.69 11.08
N SER A 104 11.65 -1.79 10.10
CA SER A 104 12.17 -0.45 10.36
C SER A 104 11.25 0.39 11.27
N LEU A 105 9.94 0.11 11.28
CA LEU A 105 8.98 0.76 12.18
C LEU A 105 9.18 0.29 13.63
N GLU A 106 9.39 -1.02 13.83
CA GLU A 106 9.66 -1.60 15.15
C GLU A 106 10.95 -1.03 15.75
N THR A 107 12.03 -0.95 14.97
CA THR A 107 13.33 -0.41 15.44
C THR A 107 13.23 1.06 15.86
N THR A 108 12.34 1.84 15.22
CA THR A 108 12.16 3.27 15.53
C THR A 108 11.32 3.48 16.79
N ALA A 109 10.43 2.54 17.13
CA ALA A 109 9.63 2.57 18.35
C ALA A 109 10.45 2.23 19.61
N TYR A 110 11.47 1.36 19.49
CA TYR A 110 12.37 0.99 20.61
C TYR A 110 13.43 2.05 20.95
N GLN A 111 13.57 3.10 20.14
CA GLN A 111 14.52 4.20 20.35
C GLN A 111 13.88 5.47 20.94
N ARG A 112 12.58 5.44 21.26
CA ARG A 112 11.85 6.51 21.96
C ARG A 112 11.51 6.10 23.37
#